data_AF-A0A7I7MV01-F1
#
_entry.id   AF-A0A7I7MV01-F1
#
_cell.length_a   1.000
_cell.length_b   1.000
_cell.length_c   1.000
_cell.angle_alpha   90.00
_cell.angle_beta   90.00
_cell.angle_gamma   90.00
#
_symmetry.space_group_name_H-M   'P 1'
#
loop_
_entity.id
_entity.type
_entity.pdbx_description
1 polymer ?
#
loop_
_entity_poly.entity_id
_entity_poly.type
_entity_poly.pdbx_seq_one_letter_code
_entity_poly.pdbx_strand_id
1 'polypeptide(L)'
;MGVPDPQRLGGLTWTRRTGGRLTRAERRRLLAAIGVGRWHNAVGRLKLALGRIPAAAARVDVATFRVPDSRFAREAERACAELPPSLQGHSYRTWLFGRALAAVDGHKIDDELFYGGALLHDYGIVNPTANRDFTLGSVDRTLACARAAGLADARADLLADGICVHTTPGITVDTDGAIGCYLQWGAMADGAGLRIWDITPGNVGKVLRLTRGANSSGNSL
;
A
#
# COMPACT_ATOMS: atom_id res chain seq x y z
N MET A 1 11.77 8.91 -12.69
CA MET A 1 10.43 8.49 -13.15
C MET A 1 9.52 9.70 -13.08
N GLY A 2 8.66 9.89 -14.09
CA GLY A 2 7.72 11.01 -14.13
C GLY A 2 6.57 10.83 -13.13
N VAL A 3 5.78 11.89 -12.95
CA VAL A 3 4.51 11.81 -12.20
C VAL A 3 3.54 10.92 -12.99
N PRO A 4 2.92 9.90 -12.38
CA PRO A 4 1.95 9.05 -13.06
C PRO A 4 0.75 9.84 -13.60
N ASP A 5 0.16 9.39 -14.72
CA ASP A 5 -1.05 10.01 -15.27
C ASP A 5 -2.24 9.78 -14.33
N PRO A 6 -2.83 10.82 -13.70
CA PRO A 6 -3.92 10.65 -12.76
C PRO A 6 -5.26 10.26 -13.43
N GLN A 7 -5.34 10.28 -14.77
CA GLN A 7 -6.50 9.82 -15.55
C GLN A 7 -6.46 8.33 -15.90
N ARG A 8 -5.34 7.65 -15.64
CA ARG A 8 -5.22 6.21 -15.87
C ARG A 8 -6.22 5.43 -15.01
N LEU A 9 -6.52 4.20 -15.42
CA LEU A 9 -7.44 3.32 -14.68
C LEU A 9 -7.00 3.18 -13.22
N GLY A 10 -7.87 3.58 -12.29
CA GLY A 10 -7.58 3.59 -10.85
C GLY A 10 -6.83 4.83 -10.33
N GLY A 11 -6.31 5.70 -11.20
CA GLY A 11 -5.69 6.96 -10.80
C GLY A 11 -6.68 7.94 -10.17
N LEU A 12 -6.18 8.94 -9.44
CA LEU A 12 -7.01 9.85 -8.63
C LEU A 12 -8.11 10.54 -9.43
N THR A 13 -7.79 11.12 -10.59
CA THR A 13 -8.78 11.86 -11.37
C THR A 13 -9.76 10.92 -12.06
N TRP A 14 -9.31 9.74 -12.50
CA TRP A 14 -10.20 8.69 -12.99
C TRP A 14 -11.20 8.29 -11.90
N THR A 15 -10.73 7.98 -10.69
CA THR A 15 -11.58 7.52 -9.59
C THR A 15 -12.57 8.60 -9.15
N ARG A 16 -12.16 9.86 -9.07
CA ARG A 16 -13.08 10.99 -8.78
C ARG A 16 -14.18 11.12 -9.83
N ARG A 17 -13.84 10.98 -11.12
CA ARG A 17 -14.78 11.14 -12.23
C ARG A 17 -15.76 9.97 -12.35
N THR A 18 -15.30 8.73 -12.10
CA THR A 18 -16.11 7.52 -12.30
C THR A 18 -16.75 7.02 -11.01
N GLY A 19 -16.31 7.50 -9.84
CA GLY A 19 -16.64 6.91 -8.55
C GLY A 19 -16.10 5.48 -8.40
N GLY A 20 -15.04 5.11 -9.14
CA GLY A 20 -14.51 3.75 -9.20
C GLY A 20 -15.28 2.81 -10.14
N ARG A 21 -16.28 3.31 -10.87
CA ARG A 21 -17.13 2.48 -11.73
C ARG A 21 -16.42 2.14 -13.03
N LEU A 22 -16.15 0.85 -13.21
CA LEU A 22 -15.53 0.30 -14.42
C LEU A 22 -16.50 0.21 -15.59
N THR A 23 -16.04 0.61 -16.78
CA THR A 23 -16.66 0.24 -18.05
C THR A 23 -16.51 -1.26 -18.33
N ARG A 24 -17.26 -1.80 -19.30
CA ARG A 24 -17.13 -3.20 -19.74
C ARG A 24 -15.71 -3.50 -20.27
N ALA A 25 -15.09 -2.54 -20.96
CA ALA A 25 -13.75 -2.71 -21.51
C ALA A 25 -12.68 -2.74 -20.39
N GLU A 26 -12.73 -1.82 -19.44
CA GLU A 26 -11.82 -1.79 -18.29
C GLU A 26 -11.98 -3.05 -17.43
N ARG A 27 -13.22 -3.50 -17.19
CA ARG A 27 -13.47 -4.75 -16.46
C ARG A 27 -12.77 -5.95 -17.13
N ARG A 28 -12.85 -6.09 -18.45
CA ARG A 28 -12.15 -7.17 -19.18
C ARG A 28 -10.64 -7.06 -19.04
N ARG A 29 -10.09 -5.85 -19.13
CA ARG A 29 -8.64 -5.59 -18.91
C ARG A 29 -8.20 -6.03 -17.52
N LEU A 30 -8.97 -5.66 -16.48
CA LEU A 30 -8.64 -6.05 -15.11
C LEU A 30 -8.78 -7.56 -14.88
N LEU A 31 -9.77 -8.22 -15.47
CA LEU A 31 -9.90 -9.67 -15.40
C LEU A 31 -8.68 -10.38 -16.02
N ALA A 32 -8.17 -9.89 -17.15
CA ALA A 32 -6.94 -10.40 -17.74
C ALA A 32 -5.74 -10.20 -16.81
N ALA A 33 -5.60 -9.01 -16.22
CA ALA A 33 -4.54 -8.71 -15.26
C ALA A 33 -4.61 -9.60 -14.00
N ILE A 34 -5.81 -9.87 -13.48
CA ILE A 34 -6.03 -10.82 -12.37
C ILE A 34 -5.61 -12.24 -12.78
N GLY A 35 -5.96 -12.67 -14.00
CA GLY A 35 -5.54 -13.97 -14.54
C GLY A 35 -4.02 -14.11 -14.57
N VAL A 36 -3.32 -13.11 -15.08
CA VAL A 36 -1.85 -13.03 -15.07
C VAL A 36 -1.29 -13.03 -13.65
N GLY A 37 -1.92 -12.28 -12.72
CA GLY A 37 -1.53 -12.26 -11.31
C GLY A 37 -1.66 -13.63 -10.64
N ARG A 38 -2.74 -14.38 -10.91
CA ARG A 38 -2.92 -15.75 -10.40
C ARG A 38 -1.84 -16.70 -10.86
N TRP A 39 -1.40 -16.59 -12.11
CA TRP A 39 -0.28 -17.38 -12.62
C TRP A 39 1.01 -17.08 -11.85
N HIS A 40 1.38 -15.80 -11.72
CA HIS A 40 2.56 -15.40 -10.93
C HIS A 40 2.49 -15.88 -9.49
N ASN A 41 1.30 -15.86 -8.88
CA ASN A 41 1.08 -16.35 -7.53
C ASN A 41 1.29 -17.87 -7.42
N ALA A 42 0.84 -18.65 -8.40
CA ALA A 42 1.08 -20.09 -8.42
C ALA A 42 2.58 -20.41 -8.52
N VAL A 43 3.29 -19.72 -9.41
CA VAL A 43 4.76 -19.84 -9.55
C VAL A 43 5.47 -19.44 -8.25
N GLY A 44 5.05 -18.35 -7.63
CA GLY A 44 5.61 -17.87 -6.36
C GLY A 44 5.41 -18.85 -5.19
N ARG A 45 4.22 -19.45 -5.08
CA ARG A 45 3.94 -20.49 -4.08
C ARG A 45 4.80 -21.74 -4.30
N LEU A 46 5.06 -22.12 -5.55
CA LEU A 46 5.99 -23.19 -5.84
C LEU A 46 7.42 -22.85 -5.41
N LYS A 47 7.91 -21.62 -5.68
CA LYS A 47 9.23 -21.16 -5.19
C LYS A 47 9.32 -21.24 -3.67
N LEU A 48 8.27 -20.82 -2.97
CA LEU A 48 8.19 -20.91 -1.50
C LEU A 48 8.29 -22.35 -1.00
N ALA A 49 7.51 -23.26 -1.60
CA ALA A 49 7.54 -24.68 -1.25
C ALA A 49 8.92 -25.32 -1.47
N LEU A 50 9.67 -24.81 -2.44
CA LEU A 50 11.06 -25.21 -2.72
C LEU A 50 12.11 -24.46 -1.88
N GLY A 51 11.69 -23.58 -0.96
CA GLY A 51 12.60 -22.78 -0.13
C GLY A 51 13.42 -21.73 -0.91
N ARG A 52 13.02 -21.40 -2.15
CA ARG A 52 13.75 -20.45 -2.99
C ARG A 52 13.29 -19.03 -2.70
N ILE A 53 14.19 -18.24 -2.11
CA ILE A 53 14.01 -16.80 -1.89
C ILE A 53 14.96 -15.99 -2.77
N PRO A 54 14.60 -14.76 -3.18
CA PRO A 54 15.52 -13.86 -3.87
C PRO A 54 16.75 -13.55 -3.02
N ALA A 55 17.94 -13.52 -3.62
CA ALA A 55 19.17 -13.17 -2.88
C ALA A 55 19.14 -11.74 -2.29
N ALA A 56 18.40 -10.82 -2.92
CA ALA A 56 18.17 -9.48 -2.38
C ALA A 56 17.36 -9.51 -1.07
N ALA A 57 16.42 -10.45 -0.91
CA ALA A 57 15.62 -10.59 0.30
C ALA A 57 16.48 -10.88 1.54
N ALA A 58 17.58 -11.62 1.37
CA ALA A 58 18.52 -11.91 2.46
C ALA A 58 19.23 -10.65 3.00
N ARG A 59 19.24 -9.55 2.24
CA ARG A 59 19.89 -8.27 2.62
C ARG A 59 18.94 -7.29 3.29
N VAL A 60 17.64 -7.58 3.29
CA VAL A 60 16.62 -6.73 3.90
C VAL A 60 16.46 -7.14 5.36
N ASP A 61 16.48 -6.17 6.27
CA ASP A 61 16.06 -6.36 7.66
C ASP A 61 15.00 -5.32 8.02
N VAL A 62 13.75 -5.77 8.21
CA VAL A 62 12.62 -4.88 8.53
C VAL A 62 12.79 -4.17 9.88
N ALA A 63 13.61 -4.68 10.79
CA ALA A 63 13.88 -4.02 12.07
C ALA A 63 14.73 -2.75 11.92
N THR A 64 15.37 -2.55 10.76
CA THR A 64 16.15 -1.34 10.47
C THR A 64 15.31 -0.21 9.91
N PHE A 65 14.06 -0.48 9.52
CA PHE A 65 13.14 0.51 8.99
C PHE A 65 12.75 1.50 10.09
N ARG A 66 13.04 2.78 9.85
CA ARG A 66 12.69 3.87 10.76
C ARG A 66 11.31 4.41 10.40
N VAL A 67 10.48 4.59 11.42
CA VAL A 67 9.26 5.39 11.35
C VAL A 67 9.66 6.84 11.12
N PRO A 68 9.12 7.53 10.11
CA PRO A 68 9.38 8.95 9.91
C PRO A 68 8.85 9.78 11.09
N ASP A 69 9.62 10.76 11.56
CA ASP A 69 9.26 11.65 12.68
C ASP A 69 8.69 13.00 12.20
N SER A 70 8.14 13.02 10.99
CA SER A 70 7.61 14.24 10.39
C SER A 70 6.24 14.62 10.96
N ARG A 71 5.79 15.84 10.67
CA ARG A 71 4.42 16.27 11.03
C ARG A 71 3.37 15.41 10.32
N PHE A 72 3.57 15.10 9.05
CA PHE A 72 2.63 14.30 8.28
C PHE A 72 2.53 12.86 8.81
N ALA A 73 3.65 12.24 9.18
CA ALA A 73 3.67 10.92 9.79
C ALA A 73 2.84 10.87 11.07
N ARG A 74 3.00 11.85 11.96
CA ARG A 74 2.19 11.95 13.19
C ARG A 74 0.70 12.17 12.93
N GLU A 75 0.33 12.98 11.95
CA GLU A 75 -1.08 13.14 11.57
C GLU A 75 -1.67 11.85 10.99
N ALA A 76 -0.89 11.09 10.22
CA ALA A 76 -1.29 9.79 9.70
C ALA A 76 -1.44 8.74 10.81
N GLU A 77 -0.54 8.72 11.81
CA GLU A 77 -0.66 7.84 12.99
C GLU A 77 -1.92 8.12 13.80
N ARG A 78 -2.23 9.40 14.05
CA ARG A 78 -3.48 9.80 14.74
C ARG A 78 -4.71 9.36 13.98
N ALA A 79 -4.73 9.55 12.65
CA ALA A 79 -5.81 9.07 11.81
C ALA A 79 -5.91 7.54 11.82
N CYS A 80 -4.78 6.83 11.76
CA CYS A 80 -4.76 5.37 11.83
C CYS A 80 -5.32 4.87 13.17
N ALA A 81 -5.03 5.54 14.29
CA ALA A 81 -5.54 5.17 15.61
C ALA A 81 -7.08 5.24 15.74
N GLU A 82 -7.77 5.93 14.82
CA GLU A 82 -9.24 5.96 14.74
C GLU A 82 -9.82 4.67 14.10
N LEU A 83 -8.99 3.86 13.44
CA LEU A 83 -9.41 2.64 12.76
C LEU A 83 -9.62 1.48 13.74
N PRO A 84 -10.42 0.46 13.38
CA PRO A 84 -10.46 -0.80 14.11
C PRO A 84 -9.06 -1.43 14.26
N PRO A 85 -8.76 -2.13 15.38
CA PRO A 85 -7.45 -2.73 15.61
C PRO A 85 -6.93 -3.57 14.45
N SER A 86 -7.80 -4.36 13.80
CA SER A 86 -7.42 -5.16 12.62
C SER A 86 -6.86 -4.31 11.46
N LEU A 87 -7.47 -3.16 11.18
CA LEU A 87 -7.02 -2.23 10.13
C LEU A 87 -5.80 -1.42 10.56
N GLN A 88 -5.66 -1.09 11.85
CA GLN A 88 -4.40 -0.51 12.37
C GLN A 88 -3.23 -1.48 12.12
N GLY A 89 -3.38 -2.73 12.55
CA GLY A 89 -2.38 -3.77 12.33
C GLY A 89 -2.11 -3.98 10.83
N HIS A 90 -3.15 -4.04 10.00
CA HIS A 90 -3.01 -4.16 8.54
C HIS A 90 -2.18 -3.01 7.94
N SER A 91 -2.42 -1.79 8.39
CA SER A 91 -1.75 -0.59 7.92
C SER A 91 -0.24 -0.63 8.19
N TYR A 92 0.15 -0.96 9.43
CA TYR A 92 1.57 -1.09 9.77
C TYR A 92 2.24 -2.28 9.09
N ARG A 93 1.53 -3.40 8.91
CA ARG A 93 2.07 -4.56 8.16
C ARG A 93 2.22 -4.24 6.67
N THR A 94 1.29 -3.49 6.09
CA THR A 94 1.37 -2.98 4.71
C THR A 94 2.60 -2.11 4.51
N TRP A 95 2.89 -1.20 5.45
CA TRP A 95 4.13 -0.42 5.42
C TRP A 95 5.38 -1.30 5.43
N LEU A 96 5.49 -2.22 6.39
CA LEU A 96 6.68 -3.05 6.54
C LEU A 96 6.88 -4.00 5.35
N PHE A 97 5.83 -4.67 4.89
CA PHE A 97 5.91 -5.57 3.74
C PHE A 97 6.17 -4.80 2.45
N GLY A 98 5.47 -3.69 2.22
CA GLY A 98 5.67 -2.89 1.02
C GLY A 98 7.08 -2.31 0.93
N ARG A 99 7.65 -1.80 2.03
CA ARG A 99 9.06 -1.35 2.08
C ARG A 99 10.04 -2.49 1.83
N ALA A 100 9.79 -3.66 2.42
CA ALA A 100 10.63 -4.83 2.21
C ALA A 100 10.64 -5.26 0.74
N LEU A 101 9.47 -5.30 0.10
CA LEU A 101 9.35 -5.67 -1.31
C LEU A 101 9.98 -4.61 -2.23
N ALA A 102 9.83 -3.31 -1.93
CA ALA A 102 10.51 -2.25 -2.67
C ALA A 102 12.04 -2.39 -2.60
N ALA A 103 12.57 -2.71 -1.42
CA ALA A 103 14.00 -2.95 -1.25
C ALA A 103 14.48 -4.20 -1.99
N VAL A 104 13.70 -5.28 -2.00
CA VAL A 104 13.99 -6.50 -2.77
C VAL A 104 14.04 -6.23 -4.27
N ASP A 105 13.11 -5.43 -4.76
CA ASP A 105 12.99 -5.09 -6.18
C ASP A 105 13.95 -3.94 -6.60
N GLY A 106 14.66 -3.32 -5.64
CA GLY A 106 15.61 -2.24 -5.90
C GLY A 106 14.96 -0.88 -6.20
N HIS A 107 13.68 -0.70 -5.86
CA HIS A 107 12.96 0.54 -6.06
C HIS A 107 13.04 1.48 -4.85
N LYS A 108 13.32 2.75 -5.11
CA LYS A 108 13.28 3.80 -4.10
C LYS A 108 11.87 4.36 -3.97
N ILE A 109 11.44 4.59 -2.73
CA ILE A 109 10.18 5.23 -2.38
C ILE A 109 10.44 6.33 -1.37
N ASP A 110 9.63 7.39 -1.41
CA ASP A 110 9.64 8.44 -0.38
C ASP A 110 9.13 7.82 0.93
N ASP A 111 10.00 7.73 1.94
CA ASP A 111 9.69 7.06 3.21
C ASP A 111 8.54 7.73 3.98
N GLU A 112 8.42 9.07 3.92
CA GLU A 112 7.36 9.82 4.59
C GLU A 112 6.01 9.56 3.91
N LEU A 113 5.96 9.71 2.58
CA LEU A 113 4.72 9.50 1.83
C LEU A 113 4.29 8.03 1.87
N PHE A 114 5.24 7.10 1.77
CA PHE A 114 4.91 5.68 1.81
C PHE A 114 4.38 5.24 3.17
N TYR A 115 4.99 5.71 4.26
CA TYR A 115 4.49 5.46 5.62
C TYR A 115 3.08 6.02 5.80
N GLY A 116 2.85 7.29 5.51
CA GLY A 116 1.52 7.90 5.62
C GLY A 116 0.49 7.22 4.70
N GLY A 117 0.87 6.87 3.48
CA GLY A 117 0.03 6.13 2.55
C GLY A 117 -0.41 4.78 3.09
N ALA A 118 0.52 4.01 3.65
CA ALA A 118 0.21 2.70 4.23
C ALA A 118 -0.74 2.83 5.42
N LEU A 119 -0.59 3.88 6.24
CA LEU A 119 -1.47 4.17 7.37
C LEU A 119 -2.88 4.62 6.99
N LEU A 120 -3.04 5.18 5.78
CA LEU A 120 -4.28 5.85 5.38
C LEU A 120 -5.02 5.16 4.25
N HIS A 121 -4.40 4.22 3.52
CA HIS A 121 -4.95 3.67 2.27
C HIS A 121 -6.34 3.06 2.42
N ASP A 122 -6.63 2.46 3.58
CA ASP A 122 -7.88 1.76 3.89
C ASP A 122 -8.81 2.55 4.82
N TYR A 123 -8.48 3.81 5.14
CA TYR A 123 -9.29 4.62 6.06
C TYR A 123 -10.75 4.74 5.61
N GLY A 124 -10.98 4.89 4.30
CA GLY A 124 -12.31 4.99 3.72
C GLY A 124 -13.17 3.72 3.81
N ILE A 125 -12.62 2.58 4.24
CA ILE A 125 -13.40 1.33 4.43
C ILE A 125 -14.38 1.45 5.61
N VAL A 126 -14.02 2.21 6.65
CA VAL A 126 -14.80 2.24 7.91
C VAL A 126 -16.16 2.91 7.72
N ASN A 127 -16.23 3.97 6.93
CA ASN A 127 -17.45 4.73 6.66
C ASN A 127 -17.67 4.88 5.15
N PRO A 128 -18.11 3.82 4.46
CA PRO A 128 -18.24 3.83 3.02
C PRO A 128 -19.36 4.78 2.59
N THR A 129 -19.08 5.58 1.55
CA THR A 129 -20.10 6.42 0.90
C THR A 129 -20.74 5.63 -0.25
N ALA A 130 -22.06 5.58 -0.30
CA ALA A 130 -22.78 4.85 -1.35
C ALA A 130 -22.39 5.35 -2.75
N ASN A 131 -22.19 4.41 -3.69
CA ASN A 131 -21.78 4.69 -5.08
C ASN A 131 -20.45 5.45 -5.24
N ARG A 132 -19.59 5.42 -4.22
CA ARG A 132 -18.27 6.04 -4.23
C ARG A 132 -17.22 5.00 -3.84
N ASP A 133 -16.12 4.97 -4.59
CA ASP A 133 -14.96 4.14 -4.24
C ASP A 133 -14.41 4.52 -2.85
N PHE A 134 -14.11 3.52 -2.02
CA PHE A 134 -13.65 3.75 -0.65
C PHE A 134 -12.31 4.50 -0.62
N THR A 135 -11.46 4.32 -1.63
CA THR A 135 -10.16 5.00 -1.71
C THR A 135 -10.32 6.51 -1.75
N LEU A 136 -11.46 7.03 -2.22
CA LEU A 136 -11.74 8.46 -2.17
C LEU A 136 -11.98 8.96 -0.73
N GLY A 137 -12.57 8.14 0.14
CA GLY A 137 -12.65 8.45 1.58
C GLY A 137 -11.27 8.45 2.24
N SER A 138 -10.41 7.50 1.85
CA SER A 138 -9.00 7.48 2.26
C SER A 138 -8.24 8.72 1.77
N VAL A 139 -8.47 9.16 0.54
CA VAL A 139 -7.90 10.38 -0.03
C VAL A 139 -8.37 11.62 0.73
N ASP A 140 -9.66 11.74 1.04
CA ASP A 140 -10.17 12.88 1.81
C ASP A 140 -9.46 13.01 3.16
N ARG A 141 -9.28 11.88 3.86
CA ARG A 141 -8.55 11.84 5.13
C ARG A 141 -7.07 12.20 4.94
N THR A 142 -6.43 11.63 3.91
CA THR A 142 -5.02 11.89 3.59
C THR A 142 -4.77 13.37 3.30
N LEU A 143 -5.62 14.00 2.50
CA LEU A 143 -5.49 15.43 2.19
C LEU A 143 -5.75 16.30 3.42
N ALA A 144 -6.62 15.88 4.34
CA ALA A 144 -6.80 16.58 5.62
C ALA A 144 -5.53 16.50 6.50
N CYS A 145 -4.94 15.31 6.65
CA CYS A 145 -3.66 15.13 7.37
C CYS A 145 -2.53 15.91 6.70
N ALA A 146 -2.45 15.89 5.36
CA ALA A 146 -1.45 16.62 4.59
C ALA A 146 -1.54 18.14 4.81
N ARG A 147 -2.75 18.70 4.75
CA ARG A 147 -2.99 20.13 5.05
C ARG A 147 -2.61 20.49 6.48
N ALA A 148 -3.03 19.68 7.47
CA ALA A 148 -2.69 19.89 8.87
C ALA A 148 -1.17 19.86 9.13
N ALA A 149 -0.45 19.01 8.38
CA ALA A 149 0.99 18.90 8.46
C ALA A 149 1.77 19.95 7.65
N GLY A 150 1.10 20.72 6.77
CA GLY A 150 1.76 21.64 5.84
C GLY A 150 2.52 20.94 4.71
N LEU A 151 2.07 19.75 4.31
CA LEU A 151 2.67 19.00 3.20
C LEU A 151 2.34 19.71 1.86
N ALA A 152 3.33 19.85 0.98
CA ALA A 152 3.13 20.49 -0.32
C ALA A 152 2.08 19.75 -1.17
N ASP A 153 1.20 20.50 -1.85
CA ASP A 153 0.08 19.97 -2.62
C ASP A 153 0.51 18.90 -3.63
N ALA A 154 1.62 19.13 -4.36
CA ALA A 154 2.13 18.16 -5.33
C ALA A 154 2.50 16.80 -4.69
N ARG A 155 3.01 16.80 -3.44
CA ARG A 155 3.31 15.56 -2.70
C ARG A 155 2.03 14.90 -2.19
N ALA A 156 1.07 15.71 -1.72
CA ALA A 156 -0.22 15.23 -1.27
C ALA A 156 -1.03 14.58 -2.42
N ASP A 157 -1.02 15.19 -3.62
CA ASP A 157 -1.67 14.67 -4.82
C ASP A 157 -1.00 13.39 -5.32
N LEU A 158 0.34 13.32 -5.30
CA LEU A 158 1.08 12.10 -5.65
C LEU A 158 0.70 10.94 -4.71
N LEU A 159 0.59 11.21 -3.41
CA LEU A 159 0.19 10.21 -2.43
C LEU A 159 -1.27 9.80 -2.61
N ALA A 160 -2.17 10.76 -2.81
CA ALA A 160 -3.58 10.50 -3.06
C ALA A 160 -3.80 9.64 -4.32
N ASP A 161 -3.04 9.89 -5.39
CA ASP A 161 -3.04 9.05 -6.59
C ASP A 161 -2.52 7.64 -6.32
N GLY A 162 -1.44 7.50 -5.56
CA GLY A 162 -0.95 6.21 -5.09
C GLY A 162 -2.00 5.42 -4.28
N ILE A 163 -2.74 6.11 -3.40
CA ILE A 163 -3.85 5.51 -2.63
C ILE A 163 -5.03 5.15 -3.53
N CYS A 164 -5.36 5.90 -4.58
CA CYS A 164 -6.44 5.44 -5.48
C CYS A 164 -6.01 4.21 -6.29
N VAL A 165 -4.80 4.22 -6.84
CA VAL A 165 -4.38 3.19 -7.80
C VAL A 165 -4.05 1.85 -7.14
N HIS A 166 -3.77 1.81 -5.83
CA HIS A 166 -3.29 0.59 -5.16
C HIS A 166 -4.27 -0.59 -5.21
N THR A 167 -5.56 -0.37 -5.47
CA THR A 167 -6.55 -1.45 -5.63
C THR A 167 -6.59 -2.03 -7.04
N THR A 168 -5.89 -1.41 -8.01
CA THR A 168 -6.00 -1.73 -9.43
C THR A 168 -5.08 -2.89 -9.82
N PRO A 169 -5.62 -4.04 -10.26
CA PRO A 169 -4.79 -5.18 -10.65
C PRO A 169 -3.86 -4.87 -11.83
N GLY A 170 -2.60 -5.30 -11.72
CA GLY A 170 -1.63 -5.25 -12.82
C GLY A 170 -0.88 -3.92 -12.97
N ILE A 171 -0.91 -3.07 -11.95
CA ILE A 171 -0.15 -1.81 -11.94
C ILE A 171 1.37 -2.07 -11.88
N THR A 172 2.14 -1.16 -12.44
CA THR A 172 3.60 -1.24 -12.57
C THR A 172 4.28 0.03 -12.10
N VAL A 173 5.51 -0.08 -11.58
CA VAL A 173 6.24 1.10 -11.08
C VAL A 173 6.44 2.15 -12.18
N ASP A 174 6.71 1.71 -13.41
CA ASP A 174 6.98 2.60 -14.55
C ASP A 174 5.78 3.43 -14.98
N THR A 175 4.57 2.86 -14.89
CA THR A 175 3.34 3.51 -15.36
C THR A 175 2.55 4.16 -14.22
N ASP A 176 2.53 3.51 -13.06
CA ASP A 176 1.61 3.81 -11.97
C ASP A 176 2.30 4.38 -10.73
N GLY A 177 3.63 4.43 -10.74
CA GLY A 177 4.44 4.96 -9.65
C GLY A 177 4.69 3.96 -8.53
N ALA A 178 5.85 4.08 -7.90
CA ALA A 178 6.30 3.15 -6.87
C ALA A 178 5.40 3.15 -5.62
N ILE A 179 4.85 4.30 -5.21
CA ILE A 179 3.98 4.39 -4.03
C ILE A 179 2.76 3.47 -4.18
N GLY A 180 1.95 3.65 -5.23
CA GLY A 180 0.76 2.83 -5.44
C GLY A 180 1.07 1.34 -5.60
N CYS A 181 2.14 1.00 -6.33
CA CYS A 181 2.57 -0.39 -6.50
C CYS A 181 2.96 -1.05 -5.18
N TYR A 182 3.73 -0.39 -4.33
CA TYR A 182 4.18 -0.99 -3.06
C TYR A 182 3.12 -0.92 -1.96
N LEU A 183 2.15 0.01 -2.04
CA LEU A 183 0.94 -0.05 -1.23
C LEU A 183 0.14 -1.31 -1.58
N GLN A 184 -0.09 -1.55 -2.88
CA GLN A 184 -0.77 -2.77 -3.33
C GLN A 184 -0.03 -4.02 -2.86
N TRP A 185 1.28 -4.11 -3.10
CA TRP A 185 2.04 -5.30 -2.74
C TRP A 185 2.15 -5.51 -1.24
N GLY A 186 2.29 -4.45 -0.44
CA GLY A 186 2.26 -4.53 1.01
C GLY A 186 0.91 -5.04 1.53
N ALA A 187 -0.19 -4.46 1.04
CA ALA A 187 -1.54 -4.85 1.44
C ALA A 187 -1.87 -6.30 1.02
N MET A 188 -1.47 -6.70 -0.19
CA MET A 188 -1.68 -8.06 -0.69
C MET A 188 -0.78 -9.11 -0.03
N ALA A 189 0.43 -8.73 0.39
CA ALA A 189 1.28 -9.61 1.21
C ALA A 189 0.63 -9.90 2.55
N ASP A 190 0.03 -8.88 3.17
CA ASP A 190 -0.66 -9.06 4.45
C ASP A 190 -2.00 -9.81 4.33
N GLY A 191 -2.89 -9.34 3.45
CA GLY A 191 -4.25 -9.83 3.35
C GLY A 191 -4.40 -11.15 2.59
N ALA A 192 -3.50 -11.43 1.64
CA ALA A 192 -3.61 -12.57 0.73
C ALA A 192 -2.33 -13.43 0.64
N GLY A 193 -1.27 -13.07 1.37
CA GLY A 193 0.01 -13.78 1.33
C GLY A 193 0.72 -13.69 -0.02
N LEU A 194 0.37 -12.71 -0.86
CA LEU A 194 1.01 -12.55 -2.17
C LEU A 194 2.43 -12.01 -1.99
N ARG A 195 3.36 -12.51 -2.80
CA ARG A 195 4.78 -12.12 -2.71
C ARG A 195 5.45 -12.37 -1.37
N ILE A 196 4.83 -13.12 -0.45
CA ILE A 196 5.47 -13.49 0.81
C ILE A 196 6.74 -14.34 0.59
N TRP A 197 6.83 -15.00 -0.57
CA TRP A 197 8.01 -15.74 -1.05
C TRP A 197 9.19 -14.86 -1.46
N ASP A 198 8.98 -13.56 -1.62
CA ASP A 198 10.05 -12.58 -1.86
C ASP A 198 10.59 -11.97 -0.56
N ILE A 199 10.02 -12.33 0.60
CA ILE A 199 10.40 -11.84 1.93
C ILE A 199 10.95 -13.00 2.75
N THR A 200 12.03 -12.79 3.50
CA THR A 200 12.59 -13.85 4.34
C THR A 200 11.61 -14.26 5.43
N PRO A 201 11.49 -15.55 5.78
CA PRO A 201 10.62 -15.99 6.88
C PRO A 201 10.90 -15.28 8.20
N GLY A 202 12.18 -14.95 8.47
CA GLY A 202 12.58 -14.15 9.62
C GLY A 202 11.95 -12.77 9.63
N ASN A 203 11.93 -12.06 8.50
CA ASN A 203 11.27 -10.76 8.38
C ASN A 203 9.76 -10.88 8.48
N VAL A 204 9.14 -11.90 7.88
CA VAL A 204 7.69 -12.15 8.04
C VAL A 204 7.34 -12.30 9.53
N GLY A 205 8.09 -13.13 10.26
CA GLY A 205 7.89 -13.30 11.71
C GLY A 205 8.14 -12.02 12.51
N LYS A 206 9.11 -11.18 12.12
CA LYS A 206 9.33 -9.86 12.75
C LYS A 206 8.13 -8.94 12.52
N VAL A 207 7.64 -8.80 11.29
CA VAL A 207 6.48 -7.95 10.96
C VAL A 207 5.25 -8.33 11.78
N LEU A 208 4.95 -9.63 11.87
CA LEU A 208 3.81 -10.12 12.66
C LEU A 208 3.98 -9.89 14.17
N ARG A 209 5.21 -9.92 14.69
CA ARG A 209 5.47 -9.65 16.11
C ARG A 209 5.39 -8.16 16.45
N LEU A 210 6.01 -7.31 15.64
CA LEU A 210 6.01 -5.85 15.84
C LEU A 210 4.59 -5.30 15.86
N THR A 211 3.72 -5.81 14.98
CA THR A 211 2.36 -5.28 14.80
C THR A 211 1.29 -5.96 15.67
N ARG A 212 1.65 -6.98 16.48
CA ARG A 212 0.73 -7.58 17.47
C ARG A 212 0.34 -6.60 18.58
N GLY A 213 1.22 -5.67 18.97
CA GLY A 213 0.96 -4.69 20.04
C GLY A 213 0.02 -3.55 19.63
N ALA A 214 0.00 -3.21 18.33
CA ALA A 214 -0.94 -2.24 17.76
C ALA A 214 -2.41 -2.69 17.91
N ASN A 215 -2.66 -4.00 18.00
CA ASN A 215 -4.00 -4.55 18.21
C ASN A 215 -4.51 -4.46 19.68
N SER A 216 -3.63 -4.22 20.65
CA SER A 216 -3.95 -4.42 22.08
C SER A 216 -3.65 -3.24 23.00
N SER A 217 -2.95 -2.20 22.56
CA SER A 217 -2.45 -1.17 23.49
C SER A 217 -2.43 0.28 23.01
N GLY A 218 -2.90 0.60 21.80
CA GLY A 218 -2.99 2.00 21.34
C GLY A 218 -1.66 2.77 21.24
N ASN A 219 -0.52 2.09 21.39
CA ASN A 219 0.81 2.66 21.16
C ASN A 219 1.25 2.42 19.71
N SER A 220 1.64 3.50 19.03
CA SER A 220 2.37 3.48 17.76
C SER A 220 3.69 2.71 17.89
N LEU A 221 4.16 2.14 16.78
CA LEU A 221 5.41 1.37 16.68
C LEU A 221 6.66 2.15 17.12
#